data_AF-A0A9X5KVR5-F1
#
_entry.id   AF-A0A9X5KVR5-F1
#
_cell.length_a   1.000
_cell.length_b   1.000
_cell.length_c   1.000
_cell.angle_alpha   90.00
_cell.angle_beta   90.00
_cell.angle_gamma   90.00
#
_symmetry.space_group_name_H-M   'P 1'
#
loop_
_entity.id
_entity.type
_entity.pdbx_description
1 polymer ?
#
loop_
_entity_poly.entity_id
_entity_poly.type
_entity_poly.pdbx_seq_one_letter_code
_entity_poly.pdbx_strand_id
1 'polypeptide(L)' 'MDILKKECIASVTLFDLRLSEGELMIYADCMRIIKERLCDSEIASLTVCESKEELTHFLEDMLNALKLVERQEYIPDRFK' A
#
# COMPACT_ATOMS: atom_id res chain seq x y z
N MET A 1 5.38 -12.84 0.02
CA MET A 1 5.98 -11.83 0.91
C MET A 1 6.99 -12.54 1.79
N ASP A 2 8.26 -12.14 1.70
CA ASP A 2 9.33 -12.61 2.57
C ASP A 2 9.85 -11.46 3.43
N ILE A 3 10.17 -11.74 4.70
CA ILE A 3 10.82 -10.77 5.60
C ILE A 3 12.33 -10.92 5.43
N LEU A 4 12.99 -9.88 4.94
CA LEU A 4 14.45 -9.86 4.74
C LEU A 4 15.17 -9.38 5.99
N LYS A 5 14.61 -8.36 6.65
CA LYS A 5 15.16 -7.76 7.87
C LYS A 5 14.00 -7.20 8.71
N LYS A 6 14.20 -7.13 10.02
CA LYS A 6 13.38 -6.32 10.92
C LYS A 6 14.27 -5.59 11.92
N GLU A 7 13.89 -4.37 12.26
CA GLU A 7 14.57 -3.57 13.28
C GLU A 7 13.57 -2.80 14.12
N CYS A 8 13.89 -2.59 15.40
CA CYS A 8 13.06 -1.79 16.30
C CYS A 8 13.77 -0.47 16.58
N ILE A 9 13.15 0.64 16.21
CA ILE A 9 13.65 2.01 16.42
C ILE A 9 12.56 2.81 17.15
N ALA A 10 12.88 3.34 18.33
CA ALA A 10 11.97 4.19 19.11
C ALA A 10 10.54 3.61 19.29
N SER A 11 10.44 2.31 19.55
CA SER A 11 9.18 1.53 19.70
C SER A 11 8.41 1.27 18.39
N VAL A 12 8.97 1.59 17.24
CA VAL A 12 8.43 1.23 15.92
C VAL A 12 9.23 0.06 15.35
N THR A 13 8.55 -0.98 14.89
CA THR A 13 9.19 -2.08 14.15
C THR A 13 9.14 -1.78 12.66
N LEU A 14 10.31 -1.62 12.05
CA LEU A 14 10.47 -1.49 10.61
C LEU A 14 10.79 -2.86 10.01
N PHE A 15 10.25 -3.10 8.81
CA PHE A 15 10.45 -4.35 8.07
C PHE A 15 11.02 -4.05 6.69
N ASP A 16 12.07 -4.77 6.31
CA ASP A 16 12.49 -4.88 4.92
C ASP A 16 11.80 -6.11 4.34
N LEU A 17 10.95 -5.88 3.34
CA LEU A 17 10.09 -6.92 2.76
C LEU A 17 10.47 -7.17 1.30
N ARG A 18 10.39 -8.43 0.89
CA ARG A 18 10.34 -8.82 -0.53
C ARG A 18 8.91 -9.13 -0.91
N LEU A 19 8.43 -8.44 -1.94
CA LEU A 19 7.08 -8.59 -2.48
C LEU A 19 7.16 -8.85 -3.98
N SER A 20 6.24 -9.64 -4.49
CA SER A 20 5.96 -9.72 -5.92
C SER A 20 5.16 -8.49 -6.38
N GLU A 21 5.22 -8.20 -7.69
CA GLU A 21 4.39 -7.18 -8.32
C GLU A 21 2.89 -7.47 -8.11
N GLY A 22 2.49 -8.74 -8.12
CA GLY A 22 1.11 -9.14 -7.85
C GLY A 22 0.66 -8.82 -6.42
N GLU A 23 1.53 -8.98 -5.43
CA GLU A 23 1.23 -8.60 -4.04
C GLU A 23 1.06 -7.09 -3.90
N LEU A 24 1.95 -6.30 -4.52
CA LEU A 24 1.83 -4.83 -4.56
C LEU A 24 0.50 -4.39 -5.19
N MET A 25 0.10 -5.01 -6.31
CA MET A 25 -1.19 -4.71 -6.96
C MET A 25 -2.38 -5.02 -6.06
N ILE A 26 -2.37 -6.15 -5.34
CA ILE A 26 -3.44 -6.50 -4.41
C ILE A 26 -3.55 -5.46 -3.29
N TYR A 27 -2.43 -5.04 -2.71
CA TYR A 27 -2.43 -4.02 -1.66
C TYR A 27 -2.97 -2.68 -2.18
N ALA A 28 -2.54 -2.24 -3.36
CA ALA A 28 -3.04 -1.02 -3.99
C ALA A 28 -4.55 -1.10 -4.28
N ASP A 29 -5.04 -2.24 -4.80
CA ASP A 29 -6.48 -2.43 -5.05
C ASP A 29 -7.29 -2.40 -3.75
N CYS A 30 -6.82 -3.06 -2.68
CA CYS A 30 -7.48 -3.02 -1.38
C CYS A 30 -7.58 -1.59 -0.82
N MET A 31 -6.48 -0.84 -0.83
CA MET A 31 -6.47 0.56 -0.36
C MET A 31 -7.42 1.43 -1.19
N ARG A 32 -7.45 1.25 -2.52
CA ARG A 32 -8.36 1.96 -3.42
C ARG A 32 -9.82 1.65 -3.10
N ILE A 33 -10.18 0.39 -2.91
CA ILE A 33 -11.55 -0.03 -2.54
C ILE A 33 -11.97 0.62 -1.21
N ILE A 34 -11.09 0.63 -0.21
CA ILE A 34 -11.36 1.26 1.09
C ILE A 34 -11.61 2.76 0.89
N LYS A 35 -10.70 3.46 0.20
CA LYS A 35 -10.80 4.90 -0.08
C LYS A 35 -12.08 5.28 -0.83
N GLU A 36 -12.49 4.46 -1.79
CA GLU A 36 -13.70 4.69 -2.60
C GLU A 36 -14.99 4.43 -1.83
N ARG A 37 -15.02 3.44 -0.93
CA ARG A 37 -16.26 2.97 -0.29
C ARG A 37 -16.55 3.57 1.07
N LEU A 38 -15.52 3.91 1.83
CA LEU A 38 -15.66 4.34 3.22
C LEU A 38 -15.59 5.86 3.34
N CYS A 39 -16.22 6.44 4.35
CA CYS A 39 -15.98 7.82 4.79
C CYS A 39 -14.84 7.88 5.82
N ASP A 40 -14.37 9.09 6.17
CA ASP A 40 -13.22 9.26 7.07
C ASP A 40 -13.44 8.62 8.44
N SER A 41 -14.65 8.71 9.02
CA SER A 41 -14.94 8.09 10.32
C SER A 41 -14.93 6.55 10.27
N GLU A 42 -15.30 5.97 9.13
CA GLU A 42 -15.20 4.52 8.91
C GLU A 42 -13.74 4.10 8.71
N ILE A 43 -12.93 4.88 7.99
CA ILE A 43 -11.49 4.62 7.82
C ILE A 43 -10.78 4.68 9.17
N ALA A 44 -11.04 5.72 9.97
CA ALA A 44 -10.50 5.90 11.31
C ALA A 44 -10.89 4.79 12.29
N SER A 45 -12.04 4.15 12.10
CA SER A 45 -12.50 3.07 12.98
C SER A 45 -12.11 1.66 12.51
N LEU A 46 -11.88 1.46 11.20
CA LEU A 46 -11.60 0.14 10.62
C LEU A 46 -10.14 -0.07 10.22
N THR A 47 -9.36 1.00 10.16
CA THR A 47 -7.96 0.96 9.73
C THR A 47 -7.07 1.70 10.73
N VAL A 48 -5.76 1.68 10.51
CA VAL A 48 -4.80 2.48 11.28
C VAL A 48 -4.73 3.93 10.81
N CYS A 49 -5.37 4.28 9.69
CA CYS A 49 -5.37 5.62 9.12
C CYS A 49 -6.50 6.45 9.73
N GLU A 50 -6.27 7.73 9.98
CA GLU A 50 -7.24 8.67 10.54
C GLU A 50 -8.18 9.28 9.48
N SER A 51 -7.81 9.19 8.20
CA SER A 51 -8.57 9.81 7.11
C SER A 51 -8.29 9.18 5.74
N LYS A 52 -9.09 9.55 4.73
CA LYS A 52 -8.81 9.27 3.32
C LYS A 52 -7.50 9.86 2.86
N GLU A 53 -7.09 11.02 3.39
CA GLU A 53 -5.85 11.69 3.00
C GLU A 53 -4.64 10.84 3.39
N GLU A 54 -4.61 10.37 4.64
CA GLU A 54 -3.54 9.49 5.12
C GLU A 54 -3.51 8.16 4.35
N LEU A 55 -4.67 7.53 4.12
CA LEU A 55 -4.77 6.33 3.29
C LEU A 55 -4.27 6.58 1.84
N THR A 56 -4.44 7.80 1.32
CA THR A 56 -3.98 8.16 -0.02
C THR A 56 -2.46 8.17 -0.10
N HIS A 57 -1.76 8.64 0.94
CA HIS A 57 -0.30 8.59 0.96
C HIS A 57 0.23 7.15 0.88
N PHE A 58 -0.35 6.22 1.64
CA PHE A 58 0.04 4.81 1.55
C PHE A 58 -0.28 4.20 0.18
N LEU A 59 -1.41 4.56 -0.42
CA LEU A 59 -1.74 4.11 -1.78
C LEU A 59 -0.75 4.68 -2.80
N GLU A 60 -0.37 5.94 -2.69
CA GLU A 60 0.61 6.57 -3.58
C GLU A 60 1.98 5.90 -3.50
N ASP A 61 2.44 5.51 -2.30
CA ASP A 61 3.67 4.73 -2.14
C ASP A 61 3.61 3.40 -2.88
N MET A 62 2.49 2.67 -2.80
CA MET A 62 2.29 1.43 -3.55
C MET A 62 2.28 1.68 -5.06
N LEU A 63 1.60 2.72 -5.53
CA LEU A 63 1.56 3.08 -6.96
C LEU A 63 2.93 3.50 -7.47
N ASN A 64 3.71 4.22 -6.67
CA ASN A 64 5.08 4.61 -7.02
C ASN A 64 6.00 3.39 -7.11
N ALA A 65 5.85 2.40 -6.22
CA ALA A 65 6.57 1.13 -6.33
C ALA A 65 6.19 0.36 -7.62
N LEU A 66 4.91 0.35 -8.00
CA LEU A 66 4.45 -0.32 -9.23
C LEU A 66 5.04 0.30 -10.50
N LYS A 67 5.34 1.60 -10.51
CA LYS A 67 6.04 2.27 -11.62
C LYS A 67 7.49 1.79 -11.82
N LEU A 68 8.08 1.15 -10.81
CA LEU A 68 9.44 0.61 -10.86
C LEU A 68 9.50 -0.81 -11.44
N VAL A 69 8.36 -1.45 -11.70
CA VAL A 69 8.33 -2.79 -12.30
C VAL A 69 8.86 -2.73 -13.74
N GLU A 70 9.83 -3.57 -14.07
CA GLU A 70 10.52 -3.52 -15.37
C GLU A 70 9.56 -3.75 -16.55
N ARG A 71 8.65 -4.72 -16.41
CA ARG A 71 7.68 -5.11 -17.46
C ARG A 71 6.33 -4.43 -17.27
N GLN A 72 6.30 -3.12 -17.53
CA GLN A 72 5.10 -2.28 -17.40
C GLN A 72 3.92 -2.73 -18.27
N GLU A 73 4.15 -3.53 -19.31
CA GLU A 73 3.10 -4.12 -20.14
C GLU A 73 2.20 -5.10 -19.37
N TYR A 74 2.66 -5.64 -18.25
CA TYR A 74 1.88 -6.53 -17.40
C TYR A 74 1.22 -5.82 -16.22
N ILE A 75 1.47 -4.53 -16.05
CA ILE A 75 0.79 -3.71 -15.06
C ILE A 75 -0.57 -3.29 -15.66
N PRO A 76 -1.70 -3.55 -14.98
CA PRO A 76 -3.00 -3.07 -15.43
C PRO A 76 -3.07 -1.54 -15.52
N ASP A 77 -3.77 -1.00 -16.53
CA ASP A 77 -3.81 0.45 -16.80
C ASP A 77 -4.35 1.30 -15.63
N ARG A 78 -5.18 0.71 -14.75
CA ARG A 78 -5.67 1.39 -13.54
C ARG A 78 -4.57 1.75 -12.53
N PHE A 79 -3.37 1.20 -12.69
CA PHE A 79 -2.19 1.51 -11.87
C PHE A 79 -1.13 2.33 -12.63
N LYS A 80 -1.38 2.67 -13.89
CA LYS A 80 -0.49 3.48 -14.73
C LYS A 80 -0.80 4.97 -14.60
#